data_AF-A0A8X8CKF4-F1
#
_entry.id   AF-A0A8X8CKF4-F1
#
_cell.length_a   1.000
_cell.length_b   1.000
_cell.length_c   1.000
_cell.angle_alpha   90.00
_cell.angle_beta   90.00
_cell.angle_gamma   90.00
#
_symmetry.space_group_name_H-M   'P 1'
#
loop_
_entity.id
_entity.type
_entity.pdbx_description
1 polymer ?
#
loop_
_entity_poly.entity_id
_entity_poly.type
_entity_poly.pdbx_seq_one_letter_code
_entity_poly.pdbx_strand_id
1 'polypeptide(L)'
;MASAPARSDDPPWANGKVVVGAKNSSICVHCSKRINDGGITRLKCHLTGIKGEVKACKKVPPEVKWQMKQLIEDLTIEKEKRKRLRIDIGNSQSLSSDEVEEDVISGQLEEYKKATGDFGMTLAIGQREKLNPVAW
;
A
#
# COMPACT_ATOMS: atom_id res chain seq x y z
N MET A 1 8.13 9.07 26.31
CA MET A 1 8.44 8.89 24.88
C MET A 1 8.95 7.47 24.71
N ALA A 2 8.13 6.55 24.21
CA ALA A 2 8.57 5.17 23.95
C ALA A 2 9.30 5.14 22.60
N SER A 3 10.63 5.11 22.63
CA SER A 3 11.41 4.80 21.43
C SER A 3 11.08 3.37 21.01
N ALA A 4 10.57 3.22 19.79
CA ALA A 4 10.30 1.92 19.19
C ALA A 4 11.58 1.06 19.27
N PRO A 5 11.49 -0.24 19.63
CA PRO A 5 12.65 -1.11 19.71
C PRO A 5 13.38 -1.10 18.37
N ALA A 6 14.70 -0.90 18.44
CA ALA A 6 15.55 -0.96 17.27
C ALA A 6 15.31 -2.30 16.57
N ARG A 7 14.98 -2.25 15.28
CA ARG A 7 14.80 -3.45 14.45
C ARG A 7 16.17 -4.06 14.18
N SER A 8 16.75 -4.70 15.18
CA SER A 8 18.07 -5.33 15.12
C SER A 8 18.05 -6.75 14.55
N ASP A 9 16.88 -7.38 14.48
CA ASP A 9 16.71 -8.74 13.94
C ASP A 9 16.32 -8.79 12.46
N ASP A 10 16.19 -7.63 11.80
CA ASP A 10 15.90 -7.59 10.36
C ASP A 10 17.15 -8.08 9.59
N PRO A 11 17.09 -9.24 8.90
CA PRO A 11 18.20 -9.80 8.12
C PRO A 11 18.86 -8.81 7.13
N PRO A 12 18.12 -7.82 6.56
CA PRO A 12 18.71 -6.74 5.78
C PRO A 12 19.68 -5.82 6.52
N TRP A 13 19.37 -5.44 7.77
CA TRP A 13 20.19 -4.53 8.57
C TRP A 13 21.35 -5.26 9.26
N ALA A 14 21.27 -6.58 9.44
CA ALA A 14 22.43 -7.39 9.83
C ALA A 14 23.60 -7.29 8.81
N ASN A 15 23.28 -7.05 7.54
CA ASN A 15 24.23 -7.00 6.43
C ASN A 15 24.58 -5.59 5.94
N GLY A 16 24.03 -4.56 6.58
CA GLY A 16 24.33 -3.16 6.24
C GLY A 16 24.08 -2.21 7.41
N LYS A 17 24.97 -1.24 7.57
CA LYS A 17 24.89 -0.24 8.64
C LYS A 17 24.24 1.03 8.13
N VAL A 18 23.31 1.61 8.88
CA VAL A 18 22.77 2.94 8.56
C VAL A 18 23.81 4.01 8.87
N VAL A 19 23.93 5.01 8.01
CA VAL A 19 24.80 6.16 8.26
C VAL A 19 24.04 7.18 9.09
N VAL A 20 24.43 7.34 10.35
CA VAL A 20 23.89 8.40 11.21
C VAL A 20 24.36 9.75 10.68
N GLY A 21 23.42 10.64 10.35
CA GLY A 21 23.69 11.99 9.83
C GLY A 21 23.42 12.19 8.34
N ALA A 22 23.23 11.11 7.56
CA ALA A 22 22.82 11.22 6.15
C ALA A 22 21.48 10.50 5.95
N LYS A 23 20.45 11.24 5.52
CA LYS A 23 19.12 10.68 5.26
C LYS A 23 19.25 9.49 4.29
N ASN A 24 18.66 8.36 4.66
CA ASN A 24 18.53 7.17 3.82
C ASN A 24 19.84 6.60 3.22
N SER A 25 20.99 6.90 3.84
CA SER A 25 22.28 6.35 3.43
C SER A 25 22.63 5.09 4.21
N SER A 26 23.15 4.08 3.53
CA SER A 26 23.59 2.82 4.15
C SER A 26 24.96 2.39 3.65
N ILE A 27 25.69 1.65 4.49
CA ILE A 27 27.00 1.08 4.16
C ILE A 27 26.87 -0.44 4.18
N CYS A 28 27.26 -1.10 3.09
CA CYS A 28 27.30 -2.55 3.02
C CYS A 28 28.44 -3.09 3.90
N VAL A 29 28.17 -4.06 4.77
CA VAL A 29 29.19 -4.64 5.66
C VAL A 29 30.22 -5.47 4.89
N HIS A 30 29.82 -6.09 3.78
CA HIS A 30 30.66 -7.02 3.01
C HIS A 30 31.65 -6.33 2.07
N CYS A 31 31.28 -5.17 1.50
CA CYS A 31 32.17 -4.43 0.60
C CYS A 31 32.51 -3.02 1.05
N SER A 32 32.02 -2.60 2.22
CA SER A 32 32.19 -1.25 2.77
C SER A 32 31.76 -0.13 1.81
N LYS A 33 30.97 -0.46 0.78
CA LYS A 33 30.50 0.53 -0.19
C LYS A 33 29.36 1.33 0.43
N ARG A 34 29.49 2.65 0.35
CA ARG A 34 28.42 3.58 0.70
C ARG A 34 27.39 3.62 -0.42
N ILE A 35 26.13 3.42 -0.04
CA ILE A 35 24.95 3.56 -0.89
C ILE A 35 24.22 4.80 -0.40
N ASN A 36 24.26 5.86 -1.20
CA ASN A 36 23.54 7.10 -0.95
C ASN A 36 22.12 6.96 -1.50
N ASP A 37 21.17 7.62 -0.84
CA ASP A 37 19.80 7.85 -1.29
C ASP A 37 19.04 6.61 -1.77
N GLY A 38 18.14 6.10 -0.95
CA GLY A 38 17.27 4.95 -1.27
C GLY A 38 17.17 3.89 -0.17
N GLY A 39 17.82 4.14 0.97
CA GLY A 39 17.61 3.41 2.21
C GLY A 39 17.83 1.91 2.08
N ILE A 40 16.98 1.15 2.78
CA ILE A 40 17.11 -0.29 2.85
C ILE A 40 16.86 -0.96 1.49
N THR A 41 15.97 -0.44 0.65
CA THR A 41 15.62 -1.06 -0.64
C THR A 41 16.85 -1.21 -1.54
N ARG A 42 17.65 -0.14 -1.64
CA ARG A 42 18.90 -0.17 -2.42
C ARG A 42 19.97 -1.05 -1.80
N LEU A 43 20.04 -1.12 -0.48
CA LEU A 43 20.89 -2.08 0.23
C LEU A 43 20.48 -3.53 -0.10
N LYS A 44 19.18 -3.86 -0.10
CA LYS A 44 18.69 -5.19 -0.49
C LYS A 44 19.10 -5.53 -1.93
N CYS A 45 18.88 -4.62 -2.89
CA CYS A 45 19.29 -4.83 -4.28
C CYS A 45 20.81 -5.05 -4.40
N HIS A 46 21.61 -4.29 -3.66
CA HIS A 46 23.06 -4.47 -3.64
C HIS A 46 23.48 -5.85 -3.09
N LEU A 47 22.83 -6.34 -2.04
CA LEU A 47 23.13 -7.63 -1.42
C LEU A 47 22.68 -8.82 -2.27
N THR A 48 21.48 -8.76 -2.85
CA THR A 48 20.92 -9.87 -3.65
C THR A 48 21.40 -9.86 -5.10
N GLY A 49 21.87 -8.71 -5.59
CA GLY A 49 22.24 -8.54 -7.00
C GLY A 49 21.04 -8.61 -7.94
N ILE A 50 19.82 -8.40 -7.43
CA ILE A 50 18.62 -8.21 -8.26
C ILE A 50 18.82 -6.92 -9.08
N LYS A 51 18.44 -6.95 -10.36
CA LYS A 51 18.54 -5.80 -11.27
C LYS A 51 17.88 -4.57 -10.63
N GLY A 52 18.67 -3.54 -10.39
CA GLY A 52 18.28 -2.23 -9.89
C GLY A 52 19.37 -1.21 -10.20
N GLU A 53 19.18 0.04 -9.79
CA GLU A 53 20.12 1.14 -10.08
C GLU A 53 21.49 1.01 -9.38
N VAL A 54 21.64 0.08 -8.43
CA VAL A 54 22.85 -0.09 -7.62
C VAL A 54 23.63 -1.34 -8.05
N LYS A 55 24.93 -1.18 -8.30
CA LYS A 55 25.85 -2.29 -8.62
C LYS A 55 25.80 -3.36 -7.53
N ALA A 56 25.62 -4.62 -7.91
CA ALA A 56 25.62 -5.77 -7.01
C ALA A 56 26.94 -5.92 -6.23
N CYS A 57 26.86 -6.41 -5.00
CA CYS A 57 28.04 -6.74 -4.21
C CYS A 57 28.68 -8.04 -4.70
N LYS A 58 30.00 -8.02 -4.94
CA LYS A 58 30.78 -9.22 -5.27
C LYS A 58 31.35 -9.94 -4.05
N LYS A 59 31.38 -9.27 -2.89
CA LYS A 59 31.97 -9.78 -1.64
C LYS A 59 30.95 -10.40 -0.68
N VAL A 60 29.65 -10.35 -1.01
CA VAL A 60 28.61 -10.99 -0.20
C VAL A 60 28.75 -12.51 -0.34
N PRO A 61 28.85 -13.26 0.77
CA PRO A 61 28.90 -14.71 0.70
C PRO A 61 27.61 -15.28 0.09
N PRO A 62 27.70 -16.37 -0.70
CA PRO A 62 26.56 -16.93 -1.42
C PRO A 62 25.41 -17.33 -0.50
N GLU A 63 25.72 -17.76 0.73
CA GLU A 63 24.73 -18.06 1.77
C GLU A 63 23.84 -16.86 2.10
N VAL A 64 24.45 -15.72 2.45
CA VAL A 64 23.72 -14.48 2.76
C VAL A 64 22.92 -14.00 1.55
N LYS A 65 23.47 -14.15 0.35
CA LYS A 65 22.77 -13.80 -0.89
C LYS A 65 21.53 -14.65 -1.10
N TRP A 66 21.62 -15.95 -0.82
CA TRP A 66 20.50 -16.90 -0.93
C TRP A 66 19.43 -16.61 0.12
N GLN A 67 19.80 -16.48 1.38
CA GLN A 67 18.88 -16.14 2.48
C GLN A 67 18.09 -14.86 2.17
N MET A 68 18.79 -13.82 1.72
CA MET A 68 18.16 -12.54 1.39
C MET A 68 17.23 -12.64 0.17
N LYS A 69 17.57 -13.49 -0.81
CA LYS A 69 16.72 -13.75 -1.97
C LYS A 69 15.43 -14.49 -1.56
N GLN A 70 15.55 -15.51 -0.71
CA GLN A 70 14.40 -16.26 -0.17
C GLN A 70 13.43 -15.34 0.56
N LEU A 71 13.91 -14.46 1.44
CA LEU A 71 13.05 -13.50 2.14
C LEU A 71 12.27 -12.58 1.20
N ILE A 72 12.88 -12.16 0.08
CA ILE A 72 12.18 -11.34 -0.92
C ILE A 72 11.11 -12.16 -1.63
N GLU A 73 11.44 -13.40 -2.00
CA GLU A 73 10.53 -14.33 -2.67
C GLU A 73 9.33 -14.67 -1.79
N ASP A 74 9.56 -15.00 -0.51
CA ASP A 74 8.50 -15.25 0.48
C ASP A 74 7.57 -14.05 0.65
N LEU A 75 8.14 -12.84 0.74
CA LEU A 75 7.35 -11.60 0.81
C LEU A 75 6.54 -11.36 -0.47
N THR A 76 7.06 -11.76 -1.64
CA THR A 76 6.28 -11.67 -2.90
C THR A 76 5.14 -12.68 -2.94
N ILE A 77 5.39 -13.92 -2.49
CA ILE A 77 4.36 -14.96 -2.39
C ILE A 77 3.28 -14.57 -1.38
N GLU A 78 3.65 -14.02 -0.22
CA GLU A 78 2.67 -13.54 0.77
C GLU A 78 1.82 -12.39 0.21
N LYS A 79 2.45 -11.45 -0.51
CA LYS A 79 1.73 -10.36 -1.19
C LYS A 79 0.78 -10.88 -2.27
N GLU A 80 1.21 -11.84 -3.08
CA GLU A 80 0.38 -12.52 -4.08
C GLU A 80 -0.82 -13.22 -3.42
N LYS A 81 -0.59 -13.98 -2.35
CA LYS A 81 -1.65 -14.65 -1.59
C LYS A 81 -2.64 -13.64 -1.00
N ARG A 82 -2.15 -12.54 -0.41
CA ARG A 82 -3.00 -11.45 0.11
C ARG A 82 -3.81 -10.78 -1.00
N LYS A 83 -3.24 -10.61 -2.19
CA LYS A 83 -3.99 -10.10 -3.36
C LYS A 83 -5.08 -11.07 -3.80
N ARG A 84 -4.79 -12.38 -3.90
CA ARG A 84 -5.81 -13.39 -4.23
C ARG A 84 -6.94 -13.41 -3.23
N LEU A 85 -6.64 -13.37 -1.93
CA LEU A 85 -7.67 -13.29 -0.88
C LEU A 85 -8.52 -12.02 -0.99
N ARG A 86 -7.91 -10.87 -1.33
CA ARG A 86 -8.68 -9.63 -1.59
C ARG A 86 -9.58 -9.75 -2.82
N ILE A 87 -9.12 -10.42 -3.87
CA ILE A 87 -9.92 -10.67 -5.08
C ILE A 87 -11.06 -11.63 -4.75
N ASP A 88 -10.82 -12.69 -3.99
CA ASP A 88 -11.84 -13.68 -3.60
C ASP A 88 -12.95 -13.06 -2.71
N ILE A 89 -12.56 -12.18 -1.78
CA ILE A 89 -13.51 -11.37 -0.98
C ILE A 89 -14.23 -10.33 -1.87
N GLY A 90 -13.55 -9.73 -2.84
CA GLY A 90 -14.14 -8.80 -3.81
C GLY A 90 -15.01 -9.48 -4.89
N ASN A 91 -14.82 -10.78 -5.12
CA ASN A 91 -15.56 -11.57 -6.09
C ASN A 91 -16.93 -12.01 -5.56
N SER A 92 -17.25 -11.72 -4.29
CA SER A 92 -18.63 -11.75 -3.80
C SER A 92 -19.45 -10.53 -4.27
N GLN A 93 -18.82 -9.54 -4.90
CA GLN A 93 -19.48 -8.43 -5.60
C GLN A 93 -18.85 -8.22 -6.98
N SER A 94 -18.90 -9.25 -7.83
CA SER A 94 -18.69 -9.10 -9.27
C SER A 94 -19.61 -10.06 -10.03
N LEU A 95 -20.92 -9.88 -9.85
CA LEU A 95 -21.89 -10.24 -10.88
C LEU A 95 -22.16 -8.97 -11.69
N SER A 96 -21.37 -8.76 -12.73
CA SER A 96 -21.82 -7.96 -13.87
C SER A 96 -22.83 -8.82 -14.65
N SER A 97 -24.10 -8.69 -14.29
CA SER A 97 -25.19 -8.69 -15.26
C SER A 97 -25.95 -7.40 -15.01
N ASP A 98 -25.51 -6.35 -15.71
CA ASP A 98 -26.36 -5.21 -16.06
C ASP A 98 -27.71 -5.77 -16.51
N GLU A 99 -28.78 -5.53 -15.72
CA GLU A 99 -30.22 -5.52 -16.09
C GLU A 99 -31.21 -5.63 -14.89
N VAL A 100 -30.78 -5.68 -13.62
CA VAL A 100 -31.76 -5.91 -12.51
C VAL A 100 -31.66 -5.01 -11.26
N GLU A 101 -30.79 -4.00 -11.21
CA GLU A 101 -30.59 -3.16 -9.99
C GLU A 101 -31.10 -1.71 -10.09
N GLU A 102 -32.02 -1.38 -11.01
CA GLU A 102 -32.65 -0.05 -11.06
C GLU A 102 -33.95 0.07 -10.23
N ASP A 103 -34.52 -1.04 -9.76
CA ASP A 103 -35.84 -1.05 -9.10
C ASP A 103 -35.78 -0.72 -7.59
N VAL A 104 -34.74 -1.20 -6.89
CA VAL A 104 -34.60 -1.03 -5.43
C VAL A 104 -34.25 0.42 -5.05
N ILE A 105 -33.45 1.10 -5.88
CA ILE A 105 -33.01 2.48 -5.63
C ILE A 105 -34.17 3.47 -5.84
N SER A 106 -35.03 3.20 -6.83
CA SER A 106 -36.20 4.04 -7.14
C SER A 106 -37.23 4.03 -6.00
N GLY A 107 -37.49 2.86 -5.40
CA GLY A 107 -38.43 2.74 -4.28
C GLY A 107 -37.99 3.47 -3.02
N GLN A 108 -36.70 3.38 -2.66
CA GLN A 108 -36.16 4.08 -1.48
C GLN A 108 -36.05 5.60 -1.67
N LEU A 109 -35.87 6.07 -2.92
CA LEU A 109 -35.78 7.49 -3.22
C LEU A 109 -37.13 8.21 -3.02
N GLU A 110 -38.26 7.58 -3.37
CA GLU A 110 -39.58 8.17 -3.12
C GLU A 110 -39.90 8.29 -1.63
N GLU A 111 -39.57 7.25 -0.86
CA GLU A 111 -39.73 7.26 0.60
C GLU A 111 -38.87 8.35 1.25
N TYR A 112 -37.60 8.46 0.83
CA TYR A 112 -36.68 9.50 1.31
C TYR A 112 -37.09 10.92 0.89
N LYS A 113 -37.69 11.09 -0.29
CA LYS A 113 -38.26 12.37 -0.75
C LYS A 113 -39.48 12.79 0.06
N LYS A 114 -40.27 11.83 0.55
CA LYS A 114 -41.50 12.09 1.33
C LYS A 114 -41.23 12.24 2.83
N ALA A 115 -40.08 11.75 3.31
CA ALA A 115 -39.67 11.90 4.70
C ALA A 115 -39.45 13.37 5.07
N THR A 116 -40.13 13.80 6.14
CA THR A 116 -39.94 15.13 6.73
C THR A 116 -38.89 15.01 7.83
N GLY A 117 -37.79 15.77 7.72
CA GLY A 117 -36.76 15.76 8.75
C GLY A 117 -37.25 16.41 10.04
N ASP A 118 -36.56 16.11 11.16
CA ASP A 118 -36.92 16.52 12.52
C ASP A 118 -36.91 18.05 12.78
N PHE A 119 -36.53 18.84 11.76
CA PHE A 119 -36.58 20.31 11.78
C PHE A 119 -37.83 20.90 11.07
N GLY A 120 -38.80 20.07 10.68
CA GLY A 120 -40.04 20.52 10.03
C GLY A 120 -39.84 21.09 8.62
N MET A 121 -38.70 20.83 8.00
CA MET A 121 -38.39 21.21 6.62
C MET A 121 -38.23 19.96 5.74
N THR A 122 -38.73 20.02 4.51
CA THR A 122 -38.45 19.01 3.48
C THR A 122 -36.95 19.00 3.19
N LEU A 123 -36.33 17.82 3.09
CA LEU A 123 -34.90 17.66 2.82
C LEU A 123 -34.39 18.56 1.68
N ALA A 124 -33.14 19.03 1.81
CA ALA A 124 -32.45 19.99 0.94
C ALA A 124 -32.43 19.66 -0.58
N ILE A 125 -32.85 18.45 -0.98
CA ILE A 125 -32.95 18.03 -2.38
C ILE A 125 -34.01 18.85 -3.14
N GLY A 126 -35.12 19.22 -2.50
CA GLY A 126 -36.22 19.95 -3.13
C GLY A 126 -35.98 21.44 -3.38
N GLN A 127 -34.89 22.02 -2.86
CA GLN A 127 -34.56 23.44 -3.10
C GLN A 127 -33.83 23.67 -4.41
N ARG A 128 -33.12 22.65 -4.94
CA ARG A 128 -32.38 22.77 -6.22
C ARG A 128 -33.29 22.89 -7.44
N GLU A 129 -34.51 22.36 -7.39
CA GLU A 129 -35.47 22.52 -8.50
C GLU A 129 -36.22 23.86 -8.47
N LYS A 130 -36.22 24.56 -7.33
CA LYS A 130 -36.98 25.82 -7.15
C LYS A 130 -36.15 27.08 -7.40
N LEU A 131 -34.83 26.98 -7.52
CA LEU A 131 -33.96 28.12 -7.79
C LEU A 131 -33.23 27.93 -9.12
N ASN A 132 -33.27 28.97 -9.96
CA ASN A 132 -32.54 29.01 -11.22
C ASN A 132 -31.03 28.87 -10.93
N PRO A 133 -30.29 28.01 -11.66
CA PRO A 133 -28.87 27.73 -11.40
C PRO A 133 -27.92 28.93 -11.44
N VAL A 134 -28.37 30.11 -11.90
CA VAL A 134 -27.57 31.36 -11.83
C VAL A 134 -27.55 31.98 -10.42
N ALA A 135 -28.42 31.56 -9.50
CA ALA A 135 -28.54 32.14 -8.16
C ALA A 135 -27.87 31.32 -7.03
N TRP A 136 -26.97 30.40 -7.38
CA TRP A 136 -26.04 29.73 -6.46
C TRP A 136 -25.00 30.65 -5.83
#